data_AF-A0A316VD19-F1
#
_entry.id   AF-A0A316VD19-F1
#
_cell.length_a   1.000
_cell.length_b   1.000
_cell.length_c   1.000
_cell.angle_alpha   90.00
_cell.angle_beta   90.00
_cell.angle_gamma   90.00
#
_symmetry.space_group_name_H-M   'P 1'
#
loop_
_entity.id
_entity.type
_entity.pdbx_description
1 polymer ?
#
loop_
_entity_poly.entity_id
_entity_poly.type
_entity_poly.pdbx_seq_one_letter_code
_entity_poly.pdbx_strand_id
1 'polypeptide(L)'
;MRSTQVLRVTIPTRLARPAQVSTSRADARARALALYRQYYRSAPEIVSLFAMDIPPSTLRAKYRQMFEKNRHVDDLAVIDVMLHKGQVEFQETINAWKQVPHMLKLFAEEETQPQPVTFLEKFYATKDEGRSVTGKGF
;
A
#
# COMPACT_ATOMS: atom_id res chain seq x y z
N MET A 1 -43.52 -31.57 2.89
CA MET A 1 -42.09 -31.91 3.04
C MET A 1 -41.27 -30.63 2.98
N ARG A 2 -40.77 -30.11 4.11
CA ARG A 2 -39.93 -28.90 4.11
C ARG A 2 -38.54 -29.30 3.63
N SER A 3 -38.12 -28.74 2.50
CA SER A 3 -36.74 -28.82 2.02
C SER A 3 -35.83 -28.19 3.06
N THR A 4 -34.95 -28.99 3.66
CA THR A 4 -33.87 -28.50 4.51
C THR A 4 -32.87 -27.80 3.60
N GLN A 5 -32.96 -26.47 3.48
CA GLN A 5 -31.92 -25.70 2.82
C GLN A 5 -30.64 -25.80 3.64
N VAL A 6 -29.66 -26.54 3.13
CA VAL A 6 -28.30 -26.51 3.67
C VAL A 6 -27.74 -25.13 3.37
N LEU A 7 -27.57 -24.30 4.40
CA LEU A 7 -26.89 -23.02 4.28
C LEU A 7 -25.45 -23.30 3.80
N ARG A 8 -25.20 -23.08 2.51
CA ARG A 8 -23.84 -23.13 1.95
C ARG A 8 -23.08 -21.92 2.45
N VAL A 9 -22.24 -22.12 3.46
CA VAL A 9 -21.31 -21.11 3.94
C VAL A 9 -20.03 -21.21 3.11
N THR A 10 -19.66 -20.13 2.41
CA THR A 10 -18.36 -20.04 1.72
C THR A 10 -17.28 -19.72 2.74
N ILE A 11 -16.27 -20.58 2.86
CA ILE A 11 -15.15 -20.40 3.80
C ILE A 11 -14.25 -19.26 3.29
N PRO A 12 -13.84 -18.31 4.14
CA PRO A 12 -12.97 -17.21 3.74
C PRO A 12 -11.54 -17.69 3.45
N THR A 13 -10.82 -16.91 2.65
CA THR A 13 -9.42 -17.17 2.32
C THR A 13 -8.49 -16.96 3.52
N ARG A 14 -7.29 -17.56 3.46
CA ARG A 14 -6.26 -17.42 4.51
C ARG A 14 -5.97 -15.94 4.78
N LEU A 15 -5.98 -15.55 6.06
CA LEU A 15 -5.78 -14.17 6.56
C LEU A 15 -6.87 -13.14 6.20
N ALA A 16 -8.02 -13.60 5.71
CA ALA A 16 -9.15 -12.71 5.47
C ALA A 16 -9.62 -12.06 6.78
N ARG A 17 -9.95 -10.77 6.72
CA ARG A 17 -10.59 -10.04 7.82
C ARG A 17 -11.85 -9.38 7.31
N PRO A 18 -12.95 -9.39 8.09
CA PRO A 18 -14.13 -8.62 7.74
C PRO A 18 -13.80 -7.13 7.73
N ALA A 19 -14.47 -6.36 6.88
CA ALA A 19 -14.43 -4.91 6.95
C ALA A 19 -15.02 -4.47 8.30
N GLN A 20 -14.32 -3.57 8.98
CA GLN A 20 -14.73 -3.05 10.29
C GLN A 20 -14.61 -1.55 10.27
N VAL A 21 -15.60 -0.89 10.86
CA VAL A 21 -15.66 0.55 11.08
C VAL A 21 -15.20 0.84 12.50
N SER A 22 -14.23 1.73 12.65
CA SER A 22 -13.72 2.11 13.96
C SER A 22 -14.68 3.07 14.67
N THR A 23 -14.82 2.89 15.98
CA THR A 23 -15.69 3.76 16.81
C THR A 23 -14.97 4.99 17.33
N SER A 24 -13.63 4.94 17.40
CA SER A 24 -12.79 6.01 17.91
C SER A 24 -11.40 6.00 17.25
N ARG A 25 -10.70 7.14 17.34
CA ARG A 25 -9.31 7.25 16.85
C ARG A 25 -8.35 6.34 17.60
N ALA A 26 -8.63 6.03 18.87
CA ALA A 26 -7.80 5.12 19.66
C ALA A 26 -7.89 3.68 19.12
N ASP A 27 -9.10 3.24 18.75
CA ASP A 27 -9.33 1.94 18.11
C ASP A 27 -8.64 1.87 16.73
N ALA A 28 -8.85 2.88 15.89
CA ALA A 28 -8.20 2.97 14.58
C ALA A 28 -6.66 2.94 14.70
N ARG A 29 -6.10 3.65 15.69
CA ARG A 29 -4.66 3.63 15.99
C ARG A 29 -4.18 2.25 16.41
N ALA A 30 -4.92 1.55 17.27
CA ALA A 30 -4.56 0.19 17.71
C ALA A 30 -4.54 -0.78 16.52
N ARG A 31 -5.54 -0.68 15.63
CA ARG A 31 -5.63 -1.47 14.39
C ARG A 31 -4.47 -1.16 13.43
N ALA A 32 -4.15 0.12 13.23
CA ALA A 32 -3.01 0.54 12.42
C ALA A 32 -1.69 -0.03 12.93
N LEU A 33 -1.44 0.05 14.24
CA LEU A 33 -0.24 -0.51 14.86
C LEU A 33 -0.19 -2.05 14.77
N ALA A 34 -1.33 -2.72 14.91
CA ALA A 34 -1.41 -4.17 14.74
C ALA A 34 -1.06 -4.59 13.30
N LEU A 35 -1.59 -3.87 12.30
CA LEU A 35 -1.27 -4.11 10.88
C LEU A 35 0.21 -3.83 10.60
N TYR A 36 0.75 -2.70 11.08
CA TYR A 36 2.17 -2.37 10.92
C TYR A 36 3.09 -3.46 11.51
N ARG A 37 2.77 -3.98 12.71
CA ARG A 37 3.53 -5.08 13.31
C ARG A 37 3.48 -6.36 12.49
N GLN A 38 2.36 -6.64 11.81
CA GLN A 38 2.23 -7.81 10.92
C GLN A 38 3.18 -7.68 9.73
N TYR A 39 3.15 -6.54 9.03
CA TYR A 39 4.08 -6.23 7.94
C TYR A 39 5.54 -6.29 8.39
N TYR A 40 5.87 -5.73 9.55
CA TYR A 40 7.24 -5.69 10.05
C TYR A 40 7.81 -7.10 10.31
N ARG A 41 6.97 -7.99 10.87
CA ARG A 41 7.34 -9.39 11.18
C ARG A 41 7.40 -10.26 9.94
N SER A 42 6.54 -10.04 8.96
CA SER A 42 6.50 -10.82 7.72
C SER A 42 7.54 -10.39 6.69
N ALA A 43 8.20 -9.24 6.86
CA ALA A 43 9.23 -8.77 5.93
C ALA A 43 10.26 -9.83 5.47
N PRO A 44 10.90 -10.63 6.36
CA PRO A 44 11.83 -11.68 5.93
C PRO A 44 11.14 -12.79 5.11
N GLU A 45 9.92 -13.19 5.49
CA GLU A 45 9.13 -14.17 4.75
C GLU A 45 8.81 -13.66 3.33
N ILE A 46 8.41 -12.39 3.21
CA ILE A 46 8.10 -11.75 1.92
C ILE A 46 9.35 -11.68 1.03
N VAL A 47 10.52 -11.31 1.57
CA VAL A 47 11.77 -11.29 0.81
C VAL A 47 12.10 -12.69 0.27
N SER A 48 11.95 -13.73 1.09
CA SER A 48 12.18 -15.11 0.65
C SER A 48 11.14 -15.61 -0.37
N LEU A 49 9.86 -15.26 -0.18
CA LEU A 49 8.75 -15.70 -1.02
C LEU A 49 8.86 -15.16 -2.45
N PHE A 50 9.33 -13.91 -2.59
CA PHE A 50 9.47 -13.23 -3.88
C PHE A 50 10.90 -13.20 -4.40
N ALA A 51 11.85 -13.87 -3.72
CA ALA A 51 13.28 -13.88 -4.08
C ALA A 51 13.83 -12.48 -4.43
N MET A 52 13.55 -11.49 -3.57
CA MET A 52 13.95 -10.10 -3.84
C MET A 52 15.42 -9.87 -3.50
N ASP A 53 16.14 -9.12 -4.35
CA ASP A 53 17.55 -8.72 -4.16
C ASP A 53 17.74 -7.57 -3.15
N ILE A 54 16.89 -7.50 -2.12
CA ILE A 54 16.95 -6.47 -1.07
C ILE A 54 16.91 -7.11 0.31
N PRO A 55 17.63 -6.55 1.30
CA PRO A 55 17.57 -7.08 2.65
C PRO A 55 16.20 -6.78 3.31
N PRO A 56 15.72 -7.61 4.25
CA PRO A 56 14.48 -7.37 4.97
C PRO A 56 14.42 -6.04 5.73
N SER A 57 15.57 -5.45 6.08
CA SER A 57 15.67 -4.12 6.69
C SER A 57 15.16 -3.02 5.76
N THR A 58 15.52 -3.06 4.48
CA THR A 58 15.07 -2.11 3.46
C THR A 58 13.56 -2.17 3.30
N LEU A 59 13.00 -3.38 3.21
CA LEU A 59 11.55 -3.57 3.11
C LEU A 59 10.80 -3.04 4.35
N ARG A 60 11.35 -3.25 5.56
CA ARG A 60 10.78 -2.68 6.80
C ARG A 60 10.80 -1.16 6.81
N ALA A 61 11.90 -0.56 6.35
CA ALA A 61 12.01 0.89 6.22
C ALA A 61 10.95 1.42 5.22
N LYS A 62 10.75 0.70 4.11
CA LYS A 62 9.75 1.06 3.11
C LYS A 62 8.32 1.00 3.67
N TYR A 63 7.97 -0.07 4.38
CA TYR A 63 6.68 -0.15 5.07
C TYR A 63 6.50 1.02 6.04
N ARG A 64 7.52 1.36 6.84
CA ARG A 64 7.45 2.53 7.73
C ARG A 64 7.18 3.82 6.97
N GLN A 65 7.88 4.05 5.86
CA GLN A 65 7.68 5.23 5.00
C GLN A 65 6.21 5.31 4.51
N MET A 66 5.64 4.19 4.05
CA MET A 66 4.25 4.14 3.56
C MET A 66 3.23 4.44 4.67
N PHE A 67 3.45 3.92 5.89
CA PHE A 67 2.58 4.22 7.02
C PHE A 67 2.71 5.69 7.47
N GLU A 68 3.92 6.24 7.50
CA GLU A 68 4.15 7.66 7.86
C GLU A 68 3.60 8.63 6.80
N LYS A 69 3.58 8.24 5.52
CA LYS A 69 2.99 9.06 4.43
C LYS A 69 1.54 9.47 4.73
N ASN A 70 0.79 8.61 5.42
CA ASN A 70 -0.62 8.84 5.76
C ASN A 70 -0.83 9.33 7.20
N ARG A 71 0.24 9.71 7.92
CA ARG A 71 0.15 10.10 9.34
C ARG A 71 -0.73 11.32 9.62
N HIS A 72 -0.86 12.21 8.64
CA HIS A 72 -1.60 13.47 8.75
C HIS A 72 -3.11 13.32 8.47
N VAL A 73 -3.58 12.11 8.17
CA VAL A 73 -5.00 11.85 7.90
C VAL A 73 -5.75 11.81 9.23
N ASP A 74 -6.74 12.70 9.36
CA ASP A 74 -7.53 12.84 10.59
C ASP A 74 -8.93 12.24 10.53
N ASP A 75 -9.50 12.12 9.34
CA ASP A 75 -10.82 11.55 9.13
C ASP A 75 -10.82 10.04 9.37
N LEU A 76 -11.67 9.61 10.30
CA LEU A 76 -11.77 8.22 10.73
C LEU A 76 -12.27 7.30 9.61
N ALA A 77 -13.21 7.74 8.77
CA ALA A 77 -13.73 6.94 7.67
C ALA A 77 -12.63 6.67 6.62
N VAL A 78 -11.79 7.67 6.35
CA VAL A 78 -10.65 7.54 5.45
C VAL A 78 -9.61 6.56 6.02
N ILE A 79 -9.33 6.65 7.32
CA ILE A 79 -8.42 5.72 8.00
C ILE A 79 -8.92 4.28 7.88
N ASP A 80 -10.22 4.03 8.10
CA ASP A 80 -10.79 2.69 7.97
C ASP A 80 -10.63 2.12 6.56
N VAL A 81 -10.87 2.93 5.53
CA VAL A 81 -10.64 2.52 4.13
C VAL A 81 -9.16 2.21 3.89
N MET A 82 -8.24 3.03 4.42
CA MET A 82 -6.80 2.79 4.29
C MET A 82 -6.36 1.51 5.01
N LEU A 83 -6.89 1.24 6.21
CA LEU A 83 -6.61 0.02 6.96
C LEU A 83 -7.15 -1.21 6.23
N HIS A 84 -8.35 -1.12 5.65
CA HIS A 84 -8.91 -2.20 4.86
C HIS A 84 -8.06 -2.49 3.62
N LYS A 85 -7.68 -1.46 2.85
CA LYS A 85 -6.76 -1.60 1.71
C LYS A 85 -5.43 -2.23 2.14
N GLY A 86 -4.84 -1.75 3.23
CA GLY A 86 -3.60 -2.30 3.76
C GLY A 86 -3.70 -3.77 4.17
N GLN A 87 -4.86 -4.21 4.67
CA GLN A 87 -5.12 -5.62 4.98
C GLN A 87 -5.28 -6.48 3.72
N VAL A 88 -5.98 -5.99 2.70
CA VAL A 88 -6.13 -6.67 1.41
C VAL A 88 -4.76 -6.84 0.75
N GLU A 89 -3.99 -5.77 0.69
CA GLU A 89 -2.62 -5.78 0.15
C GLU A 89 -1.71 -6.77 0.89
N PHE A 90 -1.85 -6.89 2.22
CA PHE A 90 -1.10 -7.84 3.03
C PHE A 90 -1.48 -9.28 2.70
N GLN A 91 -2.78 -9.53 2.60
CA GLN A 91 -3.32 -10.85 2.27
C GLN A 91 -2.86 -11.32 0.89
N GLU A 92 -2.93 -10.44 -0.12
CA GLU A 92 -2.45 -10.72 -1.47
C GLU A 92 -0.95 -11.03 -1.51
N THR A 93 -0.17 -10.35 -0.67
CA THR A 93 1.28 -10.52 -0.61
C THR A 93 1.65 -11.87 0.04
N ILE A 94 1.09 -12.17 1.21
CA ILE A 94 1.42 -13.41 1.95
C ILE A 94 0.86 -14.66 1.29
N ASN A 95 -0.28 -14.55 0.60
CA ASN A 95 -0.83 -15.67 -0.15
C ASN A 95 -0.20 -15.83 -1.54
N ALA A 96 0.85 -15.07 -1.88
CA ALA A 96 1.52 -15.09 -3.17
C ALA A 96 0.56 -14.88 -4.36
N TRP A 97 -0.46 -14.04 -4.20
CA TRP A 97 -1.35 -13.63 -5.29
C TRP A 97 -0.71 -12.53 -6.15
N LYS A 98 0.23 -11.78 -5.56
CA LYS A 98 1.09 -10.83 -6.27
C LYS A 98 2.25 -11.52 -6.97
N GLN A 99 2.86 -10.79 -7.89
CA GLN A 99 4.12 -11.16 -8.53
C GLN A 99 5.23 -10.16 -8.17
N VAL A 100 6.49 -10.54 -8.39
CA VAL A 100 7.69 -9.73 -8.10
C VAL A 100 7.58 -8.28 -8.60
N PRO A 101 7.08 -7.97 -9.83
CA PRO A 101 6.97 -6.58 -10.29
C PRO A 101 6.08 -5.69 -9.40
N HIS A 102 5.06 -6.26 -8.77
CA HIS A 102 4.18 -5.53 -7.85
C HIS A 102 4.90 -5.13 -6.56
N MET A 103 5.82 -5.99 -6.09
CA MET A 103 6.64 -5.72 -4.92
C MET A 103 7.73 -4.69 -5.25
N LEU A 104 8.39 -4.82 -6.40
CA LEU A 104 9.40 -3.87 -6.86
C LEU A 104 8.80 -2.48 -7.13
N LYS A 105 7.55 -2.40 -7.58
CA LYS A 105 6.83 -1.13 -7.75
C LYS A 105 6.76 -0.28 -6.46
N LEU A 106 6.87 -0.90 -5.28
CA LEU A 106 6.96 -0.13 -4.03
C LEU A 106 8.18 0.80 -4.04
N PHE A 107 9.29 0.39 -4.65
CA PHE A 107 10.55 1.11 -4.75
C PHE A 107 10.67 2.01 -5.98
N ALA A 108 9.62 2.12 -6.79
CA ALA A 108 9.65 2.91 -8.04
C ALA A 108 10.06 4.37 -7.82
N GLU A 109 9.68 4.99 -6.69
CA GLU A 109 10.09 6.37 -6.36
C GLU A 109 11.62 6.51 -6.15
N GLU A 110 12.30 5.44 -5.74
CA GLU A 110 13.74 5.41 -5.48
C GLU A 110 14.55 5.08 -6.75
N GLU A 111 13.98 4.26 -7.64
CA GLU A 111 14.58 3.91 -8.93
C GLU A 111 14.39 5.00 -9.99
N THR A 112 13.36 5.84 -9.85
CA THR A 112 13.08 6.92 -10.78
C THR A 112 14.16 8.01 -10.68
N GLN A 113 14.67 8.45 -11.83
CA GLN A 113 15.62 9.57 -11.87
C GLN A 113 15.04 10.81 -11.16
N PRO A 114 15.86 11.57 -10.42
CA PRO A 114 15.40 12.75 -9.72
C PRO A 114 14.73 13.70 -10.71
N GLN A 115 13.45 13.98 -10.46
CA GLN A 115 12.72 14.92 -11.31
C GLN A 115 13.25 16.33 -11.06
N PRO A 116 13.41 17.14 -12.12
CA PRO A 116 13.85 18.52 -11.96
C PRO A 116 12.85 19.27 -11.07
N VAL A 117 13.35 19.89 -10.01
CA VAL A 117 12.52 20.53 -8.98
C VAL A 117 12.38 22.02 -9.27
N THR A 118 13.48 22.67 -9.61
CA THR A 118 13.52 24.10 -9.89
C THR A 118 12.95 24.40 -11.27
N PHE A 119 12.49 25.64 -11.46
CA PHE A 119 11.99 26.11 -12.75
C PHE A 119 13.05 25.97 -13.85
N LEU A 120 14.29 26.40 -13.61
CA LEU A 120 15.37 26.32 -14.60
C LEU A 120 15.70 24.88 -14.98
N GLU A 121 15.73 23.95 -14.02
CA GLU A 121 15.95 22.53 -14.33
C GLU A 121 14.80 21.95 -15.18
N LYS A 122 13.55 22.34 -14.90
CA LYS A 122 12.37 21.91 -15.68
C LYS A 122 12.40 22.48 -17.09
N PHE A 123 12.80 23.75 -17.20
CA PHE A 123 12.99 24.44 -18.47
C PHE A 123 14.07 23.76 -19.32
N TYR A 124 15.24 23.46 -18.75
CA TYR A 124 16.31 22.73 -19.45
C TYR A 124 15.95 21.29 -19.80
N ALA A 125 15.06 20.65 -19.03
CA ALA A 125 14.54 19.32 -19.33
C ALA A 125 13.37 19.32 -20.33
N THR A 126 12.99 20.48 -20.89
CA THR A 126 11.84 20.65 -21.82
C THR A 126 10.52 20.14 -21.22
N LYS A 127 10.41 20.06 -19.88
CA LYS A 127 9.22 19.57 -19.17
C LYS A 127 8.20 20.66 -18.85
N ASP A 128 8.50 21.92 -19.19
CA ASP A 128 7.65 23.09 -18.92
C ASP A 128 6.78 23.53 -20.13
N GLU A 129 6.88 22.88 -21.29
CA GLU A 129 6.23 23.33 -22.55
C GLU A 129 4.68 23.31 -22.54
N GLY A 130 4.03 22.73 -21.52
CA GLY A 130 2.56 22.65 -21.43
C GLY A 130 1.88 23.63 -20.47
N ARG A 131 2.64 24.52 -19.81
CA ARG A 131 2.10 25.39 -18.72
C ARG A 131 2.16 26.89 -19.00
N SER A 132 2.76 27.29 -20.13
CA SER A 132 2.77 28.69 -20.56
C SER A 132 1.40 29.07 -21.15
N VAL A 133 0.97 30.31 -20.90
CA VAL A 133 -0.35 30.84 -21.32
C VAL A 133 -0.53 30.85 -22.86
N THR A 134 0.55 30.58 -23.61
CA THR A 134 0.62 30.70 -25.08
C THR A 134 1.06 29.40 -25.77
N GLY A 135 0.94 28.25 -25.11
CA GLY A 135 1.29 26.95 -25.72
C GLY A 135 0.17 26.37 -26.58
N LYS A 136 0.03 26.81 -27.84
CA LYS A 136 -0.59 25.96 -28.87
C LYS A 136 0.43 24.87 -29.22
N GLY A 137 0.33 23.71 -28.55
CA GLY A 137 0.99 22.50 -29.01
C GLY A 137 0.45 22.09 -30.38
N PHE A 138 1.34 21.62 -31.27
CA PHE A 138 0.97 20.89 -32.47
C PHE A 138 0.36 19.53 -32.12
#